data_AF-A0A818GLW1-F1
#
_entry.id   AF-A0A818GLW1-F1
#
_cell.length_a   1.000
_cell.length_b   1.000
_cell.length_c   1.000
_cell.angle_alpha   90.00
_cell.angle_beta   90.00
_cell.angle_gamma   90.00
#
_symmetry.space_group_name_H-M   'P 1'
#
loop_
_entity.id
_entity.type
_entity.pdbx_description
1 polymer ?
#
loop_
_entity_poly.entity_id
_entity_poly.type
_entity_poly.pdbx_seq_one_letter_code
_entity_poly.pdbx_strand_id
1 'polypeptide(L)'
;MDMYNAAGLLLGLSSLFSWVGILRYLSFFPKYNLLFVTVQKTLPLILRFLLCALIIYCGFMFCGWIVLGPYHTKFRTISTTFETLFALINGDDMYTTYANLETESVYVWLFSEIYLYSFICLFIYVVSSLVIALIIDGYDTVK
;
A
#
# COMPACT_ATOMS: atom_id res chain seq x y z
N MET A 1 -5.89 -29.05 -15.74
CA MET A 1 -6.23 -28.13 -14.63
C MET A 1 -5.91 -26.69 -15.04
N ASP A 2 -4.84 -26.48 -15.81
CA ASP A 2 -4.37 -25.15 -16.24
C ASP A 2 -5.35 -24.39 -17.14
N MET A 3 -6.09 -25.08 -18.01
CA MET A 3 -7.11 -24.44 -18.85
C MET A 3 -8.26 -23.84 -18.01
N TYR A 4 -8.66 -24.49 -16.91
CA TYR A 4 -9.67 -23.96 -15.99
C TYR A 4 -9.11 -22.79 -15.16
N ASN A 5 -7.82 -22.81 -14.79
CA ASN A 5 -7.16 -21.69 -14.12
C ASN A 5 -7.06 -20.46 -15.02
N ALA A 6 -6.66 -20.64 -16.29
CA ALA A 6 -6.59 -19.56 -17.27
C ALA A 6 -7.98 -19.01 -17.60
N ALA A 7 -8.96 -19.88 -17.82
CA ALA A 7 -10.36 -19.47 -18.05
C ALA A 7 -10.93 -18.73 -16.84
N GLY A 8 -10.70 -19.23 -15.62
CA GLY A 8 -11.13 -18.59 -14.38
C GLY A 8 -10.51 -17.20 -14.19
N LEU A 9 -9.20 -17.06 -14.47
CA LEU A 9 -8.51 -15.77 -14.38
C LEU A 9 -9.07 -14.75 -15.39
N LEU A 10 -9.26 -15.16 -16.65
CA LEU A 10 -9.81 -14.27 -17.70
C LEU A 10 -11.28 -13.91 -17.45
N LEU A 11 -12.10 -14.86 -16.99
CA LEU A 11 -13.49 -14.61 -16.63
C LEU A 11 -13.60 -13.70 -15.41
N GLY A 12 -12.77 -13.92 -14.38
CA GLY A 12 -12.70 -13.05 -13.21
C GLY A 12 -12.27 -11.63 -13.56
N LEU A 13 -11.21 -11.49 -14.37
CA LEU A 13 -10.71 -10.19 -14.83
C LEU A 13 -11.76 -9.46 -15.69
N SER A 14 -12.42 -10.16 -16.61
CA SER A 14 -13.46 -9.57 -17.47
C SER A 14 -14.70 -9.15 -16.66
N SER A 15 -15.10 -9.91 -15.65
CA SER A 15 -16.15 -9.52 -14.71
C SER A 15 -15.80 -8.24 -13.96
N LEU A 16 -14.56 -8.13 -13.43
CA LEU A 16 -14.10 -6.93 -12.71
C LEU A 16 -14.09 -5.69 -13.62
N PHE A 17 -13.55 -5.80 -14.83
CA PHE A 17 -13.58 -4.69 -15.81
C PHE A 17 -15.00 -4.30 -16.22
N SER A 18 -15.93 -5.26 -16.32
CA SER A 18 -17.34 -4.97 -16.61
C SER A 18 -17.98 -4.14 -15.50
N TRP A 19 -17.70 -4.42 -14.23
CA TRP A 19 -18.17 -3.62 -13.08
C TRP A 19 -17.55 -2.21 -13.06
N VAL A 20 -16.26 -2.08 -13.38
CA VAL A 20 -15.63 -0.76 -13.56
C VAL A 20 -16.28 0.00 -14.72
N GLY A 21 -16.65 -0.69 -15.80
CA GLY A 21 -17.40 -0.13 -16.92
C GLY A 21 -18.76 0.44 -16.52
N ILE A 22 -19.43 -0.17 -15.53
CA ILE A 22 -20.71 0.34 -15.00
C ILE A 22 -20.54 1.72 -14.34
N LEU A 23 -19.38 2.01 -13.73
CA LEU A 23 -19.11 3.33 -13.14
C LEU A 23 -19.17 4.47 -14.18
N ARG A 24 -18.92 4.18 -15.46
CA ARG A 24 -19.08 5.17 -16.54
C ARG A 24 -20.53 5.63 -16.70
N TYR A 25 -21.51 4.77 -16.44
CA TYR A 25 -22.93 5.18 -16.49
C TYR A 25 -23.29 6.10 -15.32
N LEU A 26 -22.64 5.96 -14.16
CA LEU A 26 -22.83 6.87 -13.01
C LEU A 26 -22.34 8.30 -13.32
N SER A 27 -21.38 8.45 -14.24
CA SER A 27 -20.92 9.76 -14.73
C SER A 27 -22.01 10.58 -15.42
N PHE A 28 -23.14 9.98 -15.82
CA PHE A 28 -24.27 10.70 -16.41
C PHE A 28 -25.00 11.59 -15.39
N PHE A 29 -24.92 11.25 -14.10
CA PHE A 29 -25.54 12.04 -13.05
C PHE A 29 -24.60 13.18 -12.62
N PRO A 30 -25.06 14.45 -12.60
CA PRO A 30 -24.20 15.61 -12.40
C PRO A 30 -23.44 15.59 -11.05
N LYS A 31 -24.04 15.04 -10.00
CA LYS A 31 -23.40 14.90 -8.67
C LYS A 31 -22.24 13.89 -8.67
N TYR A 32 -22.39 12.77 -9.38
CA TYR A 32 -21.37 11.71 -9.43
C TYR A 32 -20.27 12.03 -10.44
N ASN A 33 -20.60 12.76 -11.51
CA ASN A 33 -19.63 13.24 -12.48
C ASN A 33 -18.55 14.13 -11.84
N LEU A 34 -18.94 14.99 -10.88
CA LEU A 34 -17.99 15.84 -10.14
C LEU A 34 -16.92 15.01 -9.41
N LEU A 35 -17.33 13.95 -8.73
CA LEU A 35 -16.42 13.04 -8.02
C LEU A 35 -15.47 12.33 -9.00
N PHE A 36 -15.99 11.85 -10.13
CA PHE A 36 -15.18 11.17 -11.13
C PHE A 36 -14.11 12.10 -11.76
N VAL A 37 -14.51 13.33 -12.10
CA VAL A 37 -13.59 14.36 -12.63
C VAL A 37 -12.53 14.75 -11.59
N THR A 38 -12.92 14.85 -10.31
CA THR A 38 -12.00 15.12 -9.20
C THR A 38 -10.91 14.04 -9.10
N VAL A 39 -11.32 12.77 -9.09
CA VAL A 39 -10.38 11.64 -9.04
C VAL A 39 -9.46 11.64 -10.26
N GLN A 40 -9.98 11.87 -11.47
CA GLN A 40 -9.15 11.90 -12.68
C GLN A 40 -8.12 13.03 -12.68
N LYS A 41 -8.48 14.22 -12.18
CA LYS A 41 -7.56 15.37 -12.11
C LYS A 41 -6.50 15.21 -11.02
N THR A 42 -6.86 14.60 -9.89
CA THR A 42 -5.95 14.40 -8.75
C THR A 42 -5.00 13.23 -8.93
N LEU A 43 -5.39 12.21 -9.69
CA LEU A 43 -4.60 11.02 -9.95
C LEU A 43 -3.15 11.30 -10.38
N PRO A 44 -2.85 12.15 -11.39
CA PRO A 44 -1.47 12.40 -11.81
C PRO A 44 -0.62 13.08 -10.71
N LEU A 45 -1.23 13.91 -9.85
CA LEU A 45 -0.54 14.55 -8.74
C LEU A 45 -0.21 13.53 -7.64
N ILE A 46 -1.21 12.74 -7.24
CA ILE A 46 -1.04 11.67 -6.25
C ILE A 46 -0.01 10.64 -6.73
N LEU A 47 -0.02 10.29 -8.02
CA LEU A 47 0.94 9.34 -8.59
C LEU A 47 2.39 9.84 -8.45
N ARG A 48 2.65 11.12 -8.71
CA ARG A 48 3.99 11.72 -8.53
C ARG A 48 4.44 11.66 -7.07
N PHE A 49 3.53 11.96 -6.14
CA PHE A 49 3.80 11.86 -4.70
C PHE A 49 4.08 10.41 -4.28
N LEU A 50 3.25 9.47 -4.72
CA LEU A 50 3.41 8.04 -4.44
C LEU A 50 4.71 7.49 -5.02
N LEU A 51 5.18 7.94 -6.18
CA LEU A 51 6.49 7.55 -6.72
C LEU A 51 7.64 7.97 -5.80
N CYS A 52 7.56 9.16 -5.18
CA CYS A 52 8.55 9.60 -4.20
C CYS A 52 8.49 8.73 -2.93
N ALA A 53 7.28 8.47 -2.43
CA ALA A 53 7.07 7.59 -1.28
C ALA A 53 7.56 6.14 -1.55
N LEU A 54 7.42 5.66 -2.79
CA LEU A 54 7.89 4.34 -3.22
C LEU A 54 9.42 4.22 -3.09
N ILE A 55 10.19 5.27 -3.39
CA ILE A 55 11.66 5.26 -3.24
C ILE A 55 12.04 5.03 -1.78
N ILE A 56 11.39 5.76 -0.86
CA ILE A 56 11.60 5.60 0.59
C ILE A 56 11.19 4.19 1.02
N TYR A 57 10.03 3.72 0.55
CA TYR A 57 9.50 2.40 0.84
C TYR A 57 10.46 1.29 0.40
N CYS A 58 11.04 1.39 -0.81
CA CYS A 58 12.05 0.46 -1.28
C CYS A 58 13.30 0.46 -0.38
N GLY A 59 13.72 1.62 0.14
CA GLY A 59 14.81 1.71 1.10
C GLY A 59 14.53 0.93 2.40
N PHE A 60 13.34 1.11 2.96
CA PHE A 60 12.89 0.31 4.11
C PHE A 60 12.83 -1.18 3.76
N MET A 61 12.24 -1.54 2.62
CA MET A 61 12.14 -2.92 2.16
C MET A 61 13.49 -3.63 2.06
N PHE A 62 14.50 -3.01 1.44
CA PHE A 62 15.84 -3.61 1.38
C PHE A 62 16.50 -3.70 2.76
N CYS A 63 16.34 -2.68 3.59
CA CYS A 63 16.89 -2.67 4.94
C CYS A 63 16.26 -3.78 5.81
N GLY A 64 14.93 -3.89 5.81
CA GLY A 64 14.19 -4.92 6.55
C GLY A 64 14.54 -6.32 6.05
N TRP A 65 14.63 -6.52 4.74
CA TRP A 65 15.00 -7.82 4.16
C TRP A 65 16.40 -8.27 4.59
N ILE A 66 17.40 -7.39 4.52
CA ILE A 66 18.80 -7.74 4.85
C ILE A 66 18.98 -7.97 6.35
N VAL A 67 18.40 -7.11 7.20
CA VAL A 67 18.65 -7.15 8.64
C VAL A 67 17.74 -8.13 9.37
N LEU A 68 16.45 -8.14 9.04
CA LEU A 68 15.43 -8.97 9.73
C LEU A 68 15.21 -10.33 9.04
N GLY A 69 15.70 -10.50 7.81
CA GLY A 69 15.53 -11.73 7.03
C GLY A 69 15.94 -13.03 7.72
N PRO A 70 17.09 -13.11 8.45
CA PRO A 70 17.47 -14.33 9.16
C PRO A 70 16.70 -14.57 10.47
N TYR A 71 16.09 -13.54 11.05
CA TYR A 71 15.46 -13.59 12.38
C TYR A 71 13.93 -13.64 12.34
N HIS A 72 13.31 -13.33 11.19
CA HIS A 72 11.87 -13.19 11.11
C HIS A 72 11.32 -13.81 9.82
N THR A 73 10.39 -14.76 9.96
CA THR A 73 9.85 -15.54 8.84
C THR A 73 9.18 -14.69 7.77
N LYS A 74 8.56 -13.57 8.17
CA LYS A 74 7.90 -12.61 7.27
C LYS A 74 8.89 -11.81 6.39
N PHE A 75 10.12 -11.63 6.85
CA PHE A 75 11.15 -10.86 6.13
C PHE A 75 12.09 -11.73 5.32
N ARG A 76 11.77 -13.01 5.10
CA ARG A 76 12.70 -13.97 4.46
C ARG A 76 12.95 -13.67 2.97
N THR A 77 11.94 -13.19 2.26
CA THR A 77 12.04 -12.84 0.83
C THR A 77 11.63 -11.40 0.60
N ILE A 78 12.07 -10.82 -0.52
CA ILE A 78 11.65 -9.48 -0.93
C ILE A 78 10.12 -9.40 -1.08
N SER A 79 9.48 -10.44 -1.64
CA SER A 79 8.02 -10.47 -1.83
C SER A 79 7.27 -10.44 -0.50
N THR A 80 7.67 -11.30 0.45
CA THR A 80 7.02 -11.34 1.77
C THR A 80 7.32 -10.09 2.59
N THR A 81 8.52 -9.50 2.44
CA THR A 81 8.86 -8.20 3.05
C THR A 81 7.99 -7.08 2.49
N PHE A 82 7.75 -7.08 1.17
CA PHE A 82 6.87 -6.12 0.53
C PHE A 82 5.41 -6.28 1.01
N GLU A 83 4.89 -7.51 1.07
CA GLU A 83 3.54 -7.79 1.55
C GLU A 83 3.35 -7.36 3.00
N THR A 84 4.35 -7.60 3.85
CA THR A 84 4.28 -7.25 5.28
C THR A 84 4.36 -5.76 5.53
N LEU A 85 5.28 -5.05 4.87
CA LEU A 85 5.33 -3.60 4.95
C LEU A 85 4.04 -2.97 4.41
N PHE A 86 3.44 -3.53 3.36
CA PHE A 86 2.16 -3.06 2.84
C PHE A 86 1.00 -3.31 3.81
N ALA A 87 0.95 -4.48 4.45
CA ALA A 87 -0.01 -4.78 5.51
C ALA A 87 0.13 -3.83 6.70
N LEU A 88 1.38 -3.54 7.13
CA LEU A 88 1.66 -2.61 8.22
C LEU A 88 1.17 -1.19 7.94
N ILE A 89 1.34 -0.67 6.72
CA ILE A 89 0.81 0.67 6.35
C ILE A 89 -0.71 0.73 6.54
N ASN A 90 -1.41 -0.39 6.31
CA ASN A 90 -2.85 -0.49 6.45
C ASN A 90 -3.30 -0.84 7.89
N GLY A 91 -2.37 -0.97 8.84
CA GLY A 91 -2.71 -1.29 10.23
C GLY A 91 -2.86 -2.78 10.52
N ASP A 92 -2.54 -3.66 9.59
CA ASP A 92 -2.69 -5.11 9.74
C ASP A 92 -1.44 -5.77 10.33
N ASP A 93 -1.64 -6.78 11.17
CA ASP A 93 -0.59 -7.65 11.74
C ASP A 93 0.59 -6.92 12.46
N MET A 94 0.34 -5.76 13.06
CA MET A 94 1.38 -5.01 13.79
C MET A 94 1.93 -5.78 15.00
N TYR A 95 1.04 -6.21 15.91
CA TYR A 95 1.44 -6.90 17.15
C TYR A 95 2.15 -8.24 16.87
N THR A 96 1.67 -8.98 15.88
CA THR A 96 2.24 -10.27 15.49
C THR A 96 3.66 -10.11 14.93
N THR A 97 3.96 -8.98 14.29
CA THR A 97 5.32 -8.66 13.84
C THR A 97 6.27 -8.36 15.01
N TYR A 98 5.78 -7.73 16.09
CA TYR A 98 6.58 -7.52 17.31
C TYR A 98 6.74 -8.80 18.14
N ALA A 99 5.68 -9.62 18.25
CA ALA A 99 5.66 -10.81 19.09
C ALA A 99 6.48 -11.98 18.52
N ASN A 100 6.60 -12.07 17.20
CA ASN A 100 7.34 -13.15 16.52
C ASN A 100 8.83 -12.85 16.32
N LEU A 101 9.40 -11.93 17.10
CA LEU A 101 10.83 -11.65 17.05
C LEU A 101 11.61 -12.69 17.86
N GLU A 102 12.12 -13.72 17.18
CA GLU A 102 13.09 -14.66 17.75
C GLU A 102 14.42 -13.93 17.96
N THR A 103 14.68 -13.52 19.19
CA THR A 103 15.82 -12.66 19.51
C THR A 103 16.88 -13.39 20.31
N GLU A 104 17.94 -13.80 19.61
CA GLU A 104 19.16 -14.25 20.28
C GLU A 104 20.07 -13.07 20.68
N SER A 105 19.86 -11.87 20.11
CA SER A 105 20.68 -10.68 20.41
C SER A 105 19.86 -9.41 20.65
N VAL A 106 20.24 -8.67 21.71
CA VAL A 106 19.58 -7.42 22.13
C VAL A 106 19.70 -6.31 21.07
N TYR A 107 20.80 -6.28 20.32
CA TYR A 107 21.04 -5.26 19.29
C TYR A 107 20.07 -5.38 18.10
N VAL A 108 19.78 -6.61 17.66
CA VAL A 108 18.83 -6.87 16.57
C VAL A 108 17.40 -6.56 17.03
N TRP A 109 17.07 -6.91 18.28
CA TRP A 109 15.79 -6.55 18.87
C TRP A 109 15.57 -5.04 18.89
N LEU A 110 16.52 -4.27 19.44
CA LEU A 110 16.43 -2.80 19.49
C LEU A 110 16.31 -2.18 18.10
N PHE A 111 17.11 -2.68 17.14
CA PHE A 111 17.04 -2.22 15.76
C PHE A 111 15.65 -2.44 15.16
N SER A 112 15.06 -3.62 15.38
CA SER A 112 13.74 -3.96 14.85
C SER A 112 12.63 -3.06 15.39
N GLU A 113 12.67 -2.70 16.68
CA GLU A 113 11.67 -1.83 17.28
C GLU A 113 11.76 -0.43 16.68
N ILE A 114 12.97 0.14 16.64
CA ILE A 114 13.21 1.46 16.04
C ILE A 114 12.81 1.46 14.56
N TYR A 115 13.15 0.39 13.83
CA TYR A 115 12.80 0.22 12.43
C TYR A 115 11.28 0.20 12.20
N LEU A 116 10.54 -0.63 12.94
CA LEU A 116 9.09 -0.74 12.79
C LEU A 116 8.37 0.53 13.25
N TYR A 117 8.76 1.12 14.39
CA TYR A 117 8.18 2.37 14.85
C TYR A 117 8.44 3.53 13.89
N SER A 118 9.67 3.67 13.37
CA SER A 118 9.98 4.72 12.39
C SER A 118 9.20 4.53 11.08
N PHE A 119 9.06 3.30 10.60
CA PHE A 119 8.27 2.98 9.41
C PHE A 119 6.78 3.32 9.61
N ILE A 120 6.18 2.86 10.71
CA ILE A 120 4.77 3.09 11.03
C ILE A 120 4.49 4.59 11.17
N CYS A 121 5.31 5.31 11.95
CA CYS A 121 5.14 6.73 12.16
C CYS A 121 5.23 7.52 10.84
N LEU A 122 6.20 7.19 10.00
CA LEU A 122 6.39 7.89 8.73
C LEU A 122 5.26 7.58 7.73
N PHE A 123 4.96 6.31 7.48
CA PHE A 123 3.99 5.96 6.43
C PHE A 123 2.55 6.20 6.85
N ILE A 124 2.15 5.86 8.08
CA ILE A 124 0.76 6.02 8.52
C ILE A 124 0.45 7.48 8.82
N TYR A 125 1.30 8.19 9.57
CA TYR A 125 0.97 9.56 9.97
C TYR A 125 1.40 10.63 8.97
N VAL A 126 2.47 10.42 8.21
CA VAL A 126 2.94 11.45 7.26
C VAL A 126 2.45 11.14 5.86
N VAL A 127 2.79 9.99 5.30
CA VAL A 127 2.48 9.67 3.90
C VAL A 127 0.98 9.55 3.68
N SER A 128 0.25 8.78 4.50
CA SER A 128 -1.20 8.62 4.33
C SER A 128 -1.96 9.94 4.56
N SER A 129 -1.55 10.74 5.55
CA SER A 129 -2.16 12.07 5.78
C SER A 129 -1.93 13.03 4.62
N LEU A 130 -0.75 13.00 3.98
CA LEU A 130 -0.48 13.80 2.79
C LEU A 130 -1.32 13.34 1.58
N VAL A 131 -1.51 12.03 1.39
CA VAL A 131 -2.40 11.52 0.32
C VAL A 131 -3.83 12.02 0.53
N ILE A 132 -4.34 11.96 1.76
CA ILE A 132 -5.68 12.48 2.08
C ILE A 132 -5.75 14.00 1.82
N ALA A 133 -4.74 14.76 2.23
CA ALA A 133 -4.69 16.20 1.99
C ALA A 133 -4.71 16.55 0.48
N LEU A 134 -3.98 15.81 -0.35
CA LEU A 134 -3.99 15.98 -1.81
C LEU A 134 -5.35 15.67 -2.44
N ILE A 135 -6.06 14.67 -1.92
CA ILE A 135 -7.43 14.35 -2.38
C ILE A 135 -8.39 15.48 -2.03
N ILE A 136 -8.29 16.04 -0.82
CA ILE A 136 -9.13 17.15 -0.35
C ILE A 136 -8.87 18.42 -1.17
N ASP A 137 -7.61 18.79 -1.38
CA ASP A 137 -7.23 19.93 -2.22
C ASP A 137 -7.78 19.79 -3.64
N GLY A 138 -7.65 18.59 -4.20
CA GLY A 138 -8.26 18.26 -5.48
C GLY A 138 -9.77 18.40 -5.54
N TYR A 139 -10.47 18.02 -4.47
CA TYR A 139 -11.92 18.19 -4.36
C TYR A 139 -12.32 19.66 -4.31
N ASP A 140 -11.60 20.47 -3.54
CA ASP A 140 -11.87 21.91 -3.41
C ASP A 140 -11.59 22.67 -4.71
N THR A 141 -10.62 22.26 -5.54
CA THR A 141 -10.35 22.89 -6.84
C THR A 141 -11.40 22.60 -7.92
N VAL A 142 -12.18 21.52 -7.77
CA VAL A 142 -13.17 21.07 -8.76
C VAL A 142 -14.60 21.49 -8.39
N LYS A 143 -14.85 21.75 -7.10
CA LYS A 143 -16.10 22.31 -6.57
C LYS A 143 -16.34 23.74 -7.04
#